data_AF-A0A6N2LI48-F1
#
_entry.id   AF-A0A6N2LI48-F1
#
_cell.length_a   1.000
_cell.length_b   1.000
_cell.length_c   1.000
_cell.angle_alpha   90.00
_cell.angle_beta   90.00
_cell.angle_gamma   90.00
#
_symmetry.space_group_name_H-M   'P 1'
#
loop_
_entity.id
_entity.type
_entity.pdbx_description
1 polymer ?
#
loop_
_entity_poly.entity_id
_entity_poly.type
_entity_poly.pdbx_seq_one_letter_code
_entity_poly.pdbx_strand_id
1 'polypeptide(L)'
;MRTITHRRTKGGRDRNSRGSQKTTKSLQASNVHNSASGYTVDLNKMSGQKQGRGSAVVGEAYSSEEIQALSKEITDMNLSVDLLEKERDFYFAKLRDIEILCQTPELEDLPMAVAIKKILYAADTKESALEEAQEYLSEAIYTAETEVESEV
;
A
#
# COMPACT_ATOMS: atom_id res chain seq x y z
N MET A 1 51.51 23.15 -10.39
CA MET A 1 51.01 24.01 -9.28
C MET A 1 51.00 25.47 -9.72
N ARG A 2 49.83 26.05 -9.99
CA ARG A 2 49.64 27.51 -10.02
C ARG A 2 48.25 27.82 -9.46
N THR A 3 48.24 28.42 -8.29
CA THR A 3 47.07 28.94 -7.59
C THR A 3 46.68 30.28 -8.21
N ILE A 4 45.41 30.45 -8.55
CA ILE A 4 44.82 31.75 -8.90
C ILE A 4 43.69 31.99 -7.92
N THR A 5 43.95 32.83 -6.94
CA THR A 5 42.94 33.52 -6.15
C THR A 5 42.62 34.83 -6.87
N HIS A 6 41.34 35.14 -7.14
CA HIS A 6 40.80 36.48 -6.89
C HIS A 6 39.30 36.71 -7.20
N ARG A 7 38.74 37.55 -6.33
CA ARG A 7 37.66 38.54 -6.51
C ARG A 7 36.20 38.09 -6.54
N ARG A 8 35.65 38.12 -5.32
CA ARG A 8 34.34 38.64 -4.91
C ARG A 8 33.75 39.69 -5.88
N THR A 9 32.57 39.41 -6.45
CA THR A 9 31.66 40.41 -7.01
C THR A 9 30.28 40.27 -6.34
N LYS A 10 29.88 41.33 -5.63
CA LYS A 10 28.50 41.57 -5.16
C LYS A 10 27.73 42.19 -6.33
N GLY A 11 26.50 41.76 -6.56
CA GLY A 11 25.59 42.44 -7.48
C GLY A 11 24.29 41.68 -7.63
N GLY A 12 23.30 42.01 -6.80
CA GLY A 12 21.96 41.47 -6.86
C GLY A 12 21.15 41.97 -8.05
N ARG A 13 20.17 41.17 -8.47
CA ARG A 13 18.95 41.63 -9.16
C ARG A 13 17.93 40.50 -9.14
N ASP A 14 17.05 40.52 -8.13
CA ASP A 14 15.93 39.59 -8.04
C ASP A 14 14.99 39.81 -9.23
N ARG A 15 14.79 38.77 -10.03
CA ARG A 15 13.80 38.72 -11.10
C ARG A 15 12.59 37.94 -10.60
N ASN A 16 11.50 38.68 -10.44
CA ASN A 16 10.13 38.17 -10.39
C ASN A 16 9.91 37.14 -11.51
N SER A 17 9.55 35.91 -11.16
CA SER A 17 8.88 34.98 -12.07
C SER A 17 7.60 34.49 -11.40
N ARG A 18 6.48 34.81 -12.03
CA ARG A 18 5.14 34.28 -11.72
C ARG A 18 5.20 32.75 -11.79
N GLY A 19 5.15 32.11 -10.63
CA GLY A 19 5.05 30.66 -10.50
C GLY A 19 3.59 30.22 -10.60
N SER A 20 3.29 29.49 -11.66
CA SER A 20 2.03 28.84 -11.99
C SER A 20 1.46 28.01 -10.82
N GLN A 21 0.20 28.27 -10.45
CA GLN A 21 -0.57 27.41 -9.56
C GLN A 21 -0.79 26.07 -10.24
N LYS A 22 -0.06 25.03 -9.82
CA LYS A 22 -0.43 23.65 -10.15
C LYS A 22 -1.56 23.23 -9.22
N THR A 23 -2.75 23.11 -9.78
CA THR A 23 -3.92 22.51 -9.13
C THR A 23 -3.61 21.06 -8.75
N THR A 24 -3.42 20.79 -7.47
CA THR A 24 -3.46 19.43 -6.94
C THR A 24 -4.92 18.98 -6.90
N LYS A 25 -5.26 17.98 -7.71
CA LYS A 25 -6.53 17.25 -7.58
C LYS A 25 -6.47 16.45 -6.28
N SER A 26 -7.03 17.00 -5.22
CA SER A 26 -7.34 16.28 -3.99
C SER A 26 -8.49 15.32 -4.27
N LEU A 27 -8.29 14.02 -4.06
CA LEU A 27 -9.38 13.06 -3.99
C LEU A 27 -10.09 13.30 -2.66
N GLN A 28 -11.24 13.96 -2.73
CA GLN A 28 -12.14 14.16 -1.61
C GLN A 28 -12.75 12.81 -1.22
N ALA A 29 -12.54 12.39 0.03
CA ALA A 29 -13.36 11.34 0.63
C ALA A 29 -14.79 11.89 0.76
N SER A 30 -15.73 11.22 0.10
CA SER A 30 -17.15 11.54 0.18
C SER A 30 -17.65 11.38 1.62
N ASN A 31 -18.11 12.49 2.17
CA ASN A 31 -18.91 12.57 3.38
C ASN A 31 -20.16 11.68 3.28
N VAL A 32 -20.43 10.93 4.34
CA VAL A 32 -21.74 10.31 4.57
C VAL A 32 -22.48 11.21 5.57
N HIS A 33 -23.22 12.18 5.04
CA HIS A 33 -24.23 12.89 5.79
C HIS A 33 -25.48 12.00 5.78
N ASN A 34 -25.94 11.52 6.94
CA ASN A 34 -27.32 11.08 7.04
C ASN A 34 -28.16 12.23 7.61
N SER A 35 -29.15 12.60 6.83
CA SER A 35 -30.00 13.77 6.99
C SER A 35 -30.90 13.64 8.21
N ALA A 36 -30.92 14.71 9.01
CA ALA A 36 -31.99 15.03 9.92
C ALA A 36 -33.31 15.10 9.14
N SER A 37 -34.16 14.09 9.35
CA SER A 37 -35.51 14.05 8.79
C SER A 37 -36.45 14.78 9.73
N GLY A 38 -36.91 15.95 9.29
CA GLY A 38 -37.92 16.74 9.97
C GLY A 38 -39.31 16.17 9.74
N TYR A 39 -40.00 15.84 10.83
CA TYR A 39 -41.45 15.94 10.89
C TYR A 39 -41.80 16.85 12.07
N THR A 40 -42.33 18.02 11.74
CA THR A 40 -42.98 18.91 12.71
C THR A 40 -44.37 18.36 12.99
N VAL A 41 -44.61 17.88 14.20
CA VAL A 41 -45.96 17.82 14.78
C VAL A 41 -45.92 18.42 16.18
N ASP A 42 -46.26 19.70 16.23
CA ASP A 42 -46.74 20.39 17.42
C ASP A 42 -48.01 19.68 17.93
N LEU A 43 -47.95 19.03 19.09
CA LEU A 43 -49.14 18.75 19.90
C LEU A 43 -48.82 18.82 21.40
N ASN A 44 -49.16 19.99 21.94
CA ASN A 44 -49.95 20.18 23.16
C ASN A 44 -49.38 19.77 24.53
N LYS A 45 -48.96 20.82 25.25
CA LYS A 45 -48.96 21.02 26.71
C LYS A 45 -50.05 20.23 27.47
N MET A 46 -49.67 19.23 28.25
CA MET A 46 -50.46 18.73 29.38
C MET A 46 -49.58 18.39 30.59
N SER A 47 -50.10 18.80 31.74
CA SER A 47 -49.60 18.75 33.12
C SER A 47 -49.24 17.35 33.65
N GLY A 48 -48.33 17.27 34.63
CA GLY A 48 -48.44 16.29 35.71
C GLY A 48 -47.17 15.53 36.11
N GLN A 49 -46.81 15.64 37.39
CA GLN A 49 -45.87 14.78 38.12
C GLN A 49 -46.12 13.28 37.90
N LYS A 50 -45.04 12.48 37.81
CA LYS A 50 -44.70 11.41 38.78
C LYS A 50 -43.43 10.65 38.38
N GLN A 51 -42.60 10.40 39.39
CA GLN A 51 -41.44 9.50 39.36
C GLN A 51 -41.86 8.08 38.94
N GLY A 52 -41.03 7.42 38.13
CA GLY A 52 -41.29 6.05 37.70
C GLY A 52 -40.08 5.36 37.08
N ARG A 53 -39.19 4.88 37.97
CA ARG A 53 -38.28 3.72 37.84
C ARG A 53 -37.57 3.52 36.50
N GLY A 54 -36.27 3.78 36.55
CA GLY A 54 -35.32 3.50 35.48
C GLY A 54 -35.42 2.06 34.98
N SER A 55 -35.41 1.98 33.65
CA SER A 55 -35.17 0.78 32.88
C SER A 55 -33.81 0.21 33.29
N ALA A 56 -33.81 -0.82 34.13
CA ALA A 56 -32.64 -1.67 34.31
C ALA A 56 -32.50 -2.50 33.03
N VAL A 57 -31.94 -1.88 31.98
CA VAL A 57 -31.20 -2.66 31.01
C VAL A 57 -30.05 -3.25 31.81
N VAL A 58 -30.02 -4.57 31.96
CA VAL A 58 -28.85 -5.27 32.48
C VAL A 58 -27.79 -5.11 31.39
N GLY A 59 -27.16 -3.93 31.38
CA GLY A 59 -25.90 -3.72 30.69
C GLY A 59 -24.88 -4.52 31.48
N GLU A 60 -24.46 -5.63 30.90
CA GLU A 60 -23.32 -6.40 31.39
C GLU A 60 -22.12 -5.46 31.39
N ALA A 61 -21.86 -4.86 32.55
CA ALA A 61 -20.79 -3.90 32.72
C ALA A 61 -19.49 -4.70 32.77
N TYR A 62 -18.80 -4.78 31.63
CA TYR A 62 -17.45 -5.33 31.56
C TYR A 62 -16.58 -4.67 32.63
N SER A 63 -15.79 -5.49 33.32
CA SER A 63 -14.83 -4.99 34.32
C SER A 63 -13.92 -3.96 33.64
N SER A 64 -13.55 -2.89 34.36
CA SER A 64 -12.55 -1.93 33.87
C SER A 64 -11.25 -2.62 33.47
N GLU A 65 -10.92 -3.74 34.12
CA GLU A 65 -9.73 -4.57 33.82
C GLU A 65 -9.90 -5.32 32.49
N GLU A 66 -11.10 -5.82 32.21
CA GLU A 66 -11.42 -6.51 30.95
C GLU A 66 -11.42 -5.54 29.77
N ILE A 67 -11.98 -4.34 29.96
CA ILE A 67 -11.92 -3.26 28.96
C ILE A 67 -10.47 -2.87 28.68
N GLN A 68 -9.62 -2.78 29.70
CA GLN A 68 -8.21 -2.45 29.53
C GLN A 68 -7.44 -3.57 28.81
N ALA A 69 -7.69 -4.84 29.17
CA ALA A 69 -7.08 -6.00 28.52
C ALA A 69 -7.44 -6.06 27.03
N LEU A 70 -8.74 -5.93 26.70
CA LEU A 70 -9.22 -5.89 25.32
C LEU A 70 -8.66 -4.69 24.54
N SER A 71 -8.57 -3.52 25.17
CA SER A 71 -7.97 -2.34 24.56
C SER A 71 -6.50 -2.57 24.21
N LYS A 72 -5.75 -3.23 25.10
CA LYS A 72 -4.35 -3.60 24.85
C LYS A 72 -4.23 -4.57 23.68
N GLU A 73 -5.08 -5.60 23.63
CA GLU A 73 -5.08 -6.58 22.54
C GLU A 73 -5.36 -5.91 21.18
N ILE A 74 -6.32 -4.98 21.14
CA ILE A 74 -6.59 -4.15 19.95
C ILE A 74 -5.36 -3.36 19.54
N THR A 75 -4.67 -2.71 20.49
CA THR A 75 -3.46 -1.94 20.15
C THR A 75 -2.33 -2.82 19.64
N ASP A 76 -2.12 -4.00 20.24
CA ASP A 76 -1.07 -4.93 19.84
C ASP A 76 -1.35 -5.51 18.44
N MET A 77 -2.62 -5.85 18.17
CA MET A 77 -3.05 -6.28 16.83
C MET A 77 -2.86 -5.19 15.78
N ASN A 78 -3.24 -3.94 16.08
CA ASN A 78 -3.05 -2.83 15.13
C ASN A 78 -1.57 -2.62 14.79
N LEU A 79 -0.68 -2.68 15.78
CA LEU A 79 0.76 -2.59 15.55
C LEU A 79 1.28 -3.76 14.70
N SER A 80 0.75 -4.98 14.92
CA SER A 80 1.11 -6.14 14.10
C SER A 80 0.64 -6.01 12.66
N VAL A 81 -0.57 -5.49 12.43
CA VAL A 81 -1.09 -5.22 11.08
C VAL A 81 -0.24 -4.16 10.40
N ASP A 82 0.07 -3.05 11.07
CA ASP A 82 0.92 -1.98 10.51
C ASP A 82 2.31 -2.49 10.10
N LEU A 83 2.86 -3.45 10.85
CA LEU A 83 4.14 -4.08 10.50
C LEU A 83 4.00 -4.98 9.28
N LEU A 84 2.97 -5.85 9.25
CA LEU A 84 2.70 -6.76 8.14
C LEU A 84 2.42 -6.00 6.83
N GLU A 85 1.73 -4.86 6.90
CA GLU A 85 1.49 -4.01 5.73
C GLU A 85 2.79 -3.44 5.18
N LYS A 86 3.72 -3.00 6.05
CA LYS A 86 5.03 -2.53 5.62
C LYS A 86 5.88 -3.64 5.00
N GLU A 87 5.84 -4.84 5.57
CA GLU A 87 6.55 -6.00 5.03
C GLU A 87 5.97 -6.42 3.67
N ARG A 88 4.64 -6.50 3.56
CA ARG A 88 3.95 -6.74 2.29
C ARG A 88 4.37 -5.74 1.22
N ASP A 89 4.33 -4.45 1.54
CA ASP A 89 4.67 -3.38 0.59
C ASP A 89 6.16 -3.42 0.21
N PHE A 90 7.02 -3.76 1.17
CA PHE A 90 8.45 -3.94 0.93
C PHE A 90 8.75 -5.08 -0.04
N TYR A 91 8.12 -6.25 0.14
CA TYR A 91 8.30 -7.37 -0.77
C TYR A 91 7.68 -7.09 -2.14
N PHE A 92 6.49 -6.50 -2.18
CA PHE A 92 5.83 -6.15 -3.44
C PHE A 92 6.64 -5.15 -4.27
N ALA A 93 7.22 -4.11 -3.63
CA ALA A 93 8.09 -3.16 -4.31
C ALA A 93 9.30 -3.84 -4.95
N LYS A 94 9.95 -4.78 -4.24
CA LYS A 94 11.09 -5.54 -4.80
C LYS A 94 10.70 -6.41 -5.98
N LEU A 95 9.58 -7.13 -5.87
CA LEU A 95 9.07 -7.96 -6.97
C LEU A 95 8.74 -7.10 -8.19
N ARG A 96 8.18 -5.91 -7.97
CA ARG A 96 7.91 -4.96 -9.06
C ARG A 96 9.19 -4.43 -9.71
N ASP A 97 10.22 -4.10 -8.94
CA ASP A 97 11.51 -3.66 -9.49
C ASP A 97 12.17 -4.76 -10.33
N ILE A 98 12.12 -6.02 -9.86
CA ILE A 98 12.61 -7.19 -10.61
C ILE A 98 11.81 -7.39 -11.90
N GLU A 99 10.50 -7.24 -11.86
CA GLU A 99 9.63 -7.36 -13.04
C GLU A 99 10.01 -6.32 -14.10
N ILE A 100 10.19 -5.06 -13.69
CA ILE A 100 10.61 -3.97 -14.59
C ILE A 100 11.95 -4.31 -15.23
N LEU A 101 12.90 -4.82 -14.45
CA LEU A 101 14.20 -5.24 -14.97
C LEU A 101 14.04 -6.35 -16.03
N CYS A 102 13.18 -7.34 -15.79
CA CYS A 102 12.92 -8.44 -16.72
C CYS A 102 12.12 -8.03 -17.98
N GLN A 103 11.55 -6.82 -18.01
CA GLN A 103 10.86 -6.22 -19.17
C GLN A 103 11.80 -5.35 -20.03
N THR A 104 13.09 -5.31 -19.69
CA THR A 104 14.10 -4.60 -20.48
C THR A 104 14.34 -5.35 -21.79
N PRO A 105 14.32 -4.69 -22.98
CA PRO A 105 14.39 -5.37 -24.28
C PRO A 105 15.60 -6.30 -24.46
N GLU A 106 16.74 -5.96 -23.85
CA GLU A 106 17.95 -6.77 -23.91
C GLU A 106 17.89 -8.03 -23.03
N LEU A 107 16.96 -8.08 -22.07
CA LEU A 107 16.81 -9.17 -21.11
C LEU A 107 15.53 -9.97 -21.32
N GLU A 108 14.48 -9.39 -21.92
CA GLU A 108 13.12 -9.94 -21.85
C GLU A 108 12.95 -11.32 -22.47
N ASP A 109 13.78 -11.64 -23.47
CA ASP A 109 13.80 -12.92 -24.18
C ASP A 109 14.81 -13.91 -23.60
N LEU A 110 15.66 -13.48 -22.64
CA LEU A 110 16.58 -14.40 -21.99
C LEU A 110 15.78 -15.47 -21.22
N PRO A 111 16.14 -16.76 -21.32
CA PRO A 111 15.45 -17.83 -20.60
C PRO A 111 15.29 -17.54 -19.10
N MET A 112 16.30 -16.92 -18.50
CA MET A 112 16.30 -16.44 -17.11
C MET A 112 15.18 -15.45 -16.82
N ALA A 113 15.00 -14.43 -17.66
CA ALA A 113 13.96 -13.43 -17.47
C ALA A 113 12.56 -14.03 -17.68
N VAL A 114 12.41 -14.95 -18.62
CA VAL A 114 11.15 -15.68 -18.86
C VAL A 114 10.80 -16.55 -17.64
N ALA A 115 11.76 -17.27 -17.07
CA ALA A 115 11.56 -18.08 -15.88
C ALA A 115 11.20 -17.23 -14.65
N ILE A 116 11.86 -16.09 -14.44
CA ILE A 116 11.50 -15.15 -13.38
C ILE A 116 10.08 -14.61 -13.57
N LYS A 117 9.69 -14.25 -14.81
CA LYS A 117 8.31 -13.82 -15.13
C LYS A 117 7.28 -14.92 -14.85
N LYS A 118 7.59 -16.20 -15.09
CA LYS A 118 6.72 -17.33 -14.69
C LYS A 118 6.45 -17.33 -13.19
N ILE A 119 7.47 -17.11 -12.37
CA ILE A 119 7.30 -17.00 -10.91
C ILE A 119 6.43 -15.79 -10.54
N LEU A 120 6.70 -14.63 -11.14
CA LEU A 120 6.00 -13.37 -10.83
C LEU A 120 4.52 -13.37 -11.25
N TYR A 121 4.16 -14.14 -12.28
CA TYR A 121 2.81 -14.20 -12.85
C TYR A 121 2.01 -15.43 -12.43
N ALA A 122 2.57 -16.30 -11.59
CA ALA A 122 1.85 -17.43 -11.04
C ALA A 122 0.62 -16.99 -10.24
N ALA A 123 -0.55 -17.54 -10.57
CA ALA A 123 -1.80 -17.22 -9.89
C ALA A 123 -1.93 -17.92 -8.51
N ASP A 124 -1.23 -19.04 -8.34
CA ASP A 124 -1.25 -19.84 -7.12
C ASP A 124 0.03 -19.60 -6.31
N THR A 125 -0.09 -19.30 -5.02
CA THR A 125 1.04 -19.11 -4.10
C THR A 125 1.78 -20.41 -3.76
N LYS A 126 1.54 -21.50 -4.50
CA LYS A 126 2.06 -22.83 -4.22
C LYS A 126 3.41 -23.02 -4.89
N GLU A 127 4.28 -23.83 -4.28
CA GLU A 127 5.67 -24.12 -4.67
C GLU A 127 5.84 -24.59 -6.13
N SER A 128 4.74 -24.97 -6.79
CA SER A 128 4.69 -25.35 -8.21
C SER A 128 5.28 -24.32 -9.17
N ALA A 129 5.15 -23.02 -8.91
CA ALA A 129 5.62 -21.99 -9.84
C ALA A 129 7.15 -21.92 -9.94
N LEU A 130 7.84 -22.19 -8.82
CA LEU A 130 9.30 -22.23 -8.80
C LEU A 130 9.83 -23.46 -9.53
N GLU A 131 9.19 -24.61 -9.33
CA GLU A 131 9.55 -25.86 -10.00
C GLU A 131 9.35 -25.76 -11.52
N GLU A 132 8.22 -25.22 -11.98
CA GLU A 132 7.95 -24.98 -13.41
C GLU A 132 8.98 -24.02 -14.03
N ALA A 133 9.35 -22.96 -13.32
CA ALA A 133 10.37 -22.02 -13.79
C ALA A 133 11.76 -22.67 -13.88
N GLN A 134 12.11 -23.56 -12.95
CA GLN A 134 13.36 -24.31 -12.97
C GLN A 134 13.40 -25.32 -14.12
N GLU A 135 12.32 -26.06 -14.34
CA GLU A 135 12.18 -27.01 -15.45
C GLU A 135 12.34 -26.29 -16.79
N TYR A 136 11.65 -25.15 -16.98
CA TYR A 136 11.78 -24.32 -18.18
C TYR A 136 13.24 -23.89 -18.43
N LEU A 137 13.98 -23.51 -17.38
CA LEU A 137 15.38 -23.14 -17.53
C LEU A 137 16.26 -24.30 -17.92
N SER A 138 16.06 -25.46 -17.30
CA SER A 138 16.77 -26.68 -17.67
C SER A 138 16.53 -27.01 -19.14
N GLU A 139 15.27 -27.02 -19.60
CA GLU A 139 14.92 -27.28 -21.00
C GLU A 139 15.57 -26.26 -21.95
N ALA A 140 15.49 -24.96 -21.64
CA ALA A 140 16.09 -23.91 -22.46
C ALA A 140 17.62 -24.03 -22.59
N ILE A 141 18.29 -24.50 -21.53
CA ILE A 141 19.74 -24.78 -21.55
C ILE A 141 20.03 -25.99 -22.44
N TYR A 142 19.28 -27.08 -22.30
CA TYR A 142 19.46 -28.27 -23.15
C TYR A 142 19.20 -27.98 -24.62
N THR A 143 18.19 -27.19 -24.97
CA THR A 143 17.94 -26.80 -26.37
C THR A 143 19.10 -25.99 -26.96
N ALA A 144 19.68 -25.08 -26.16
CA ALA A 144 20.85 -24.31 -26.58
C ALA A 144 22.10 -25.19 -26.76
N GLU A 145 22.26 -26.25 -25.98
CA GLU A 145 23.35 -27.22 -26.12
C GLU A 145 23.18 -28.11 -27.37
N THR A 146 21.95 -28.49 -27.73
CA THR A 146 21.68 -29.32 -28.92
C THR A 146 21.84 -28.59 -30.25
N GLU A 147 21.60 -27.27 -30.29
CA GLU A 147 21.81 -26.48 -31.52
C GLU A 147 23.30 -26.39 -31.89
N VAL A 148 24.19 -26.35 -30.89
CA VAL A 148 25.64 -26.24 -31.09
C VAL A 148 26.25 -27.53 -31.65
N GLU A 149 25.67 -28.71 -31.39
CA GLU A 149 26.13 -29.97 -32.00
C GLU A 149 25.64 -30.18 -33.45
N SER A 150 24.67 -29.40 -33.92
CA SER A 150 24.10 -29.54 -35.27
C SER A 150 24.79 -28.69 -36.35
N GLU A 151 25.66 -27.76 -35.95
CA GLU A 151 26.43 -26.89 -36.86
C GLU A 151 27.91 -27.31 -37.05
N VAL A 152 28.33 -28.48 -36.54
CA VAL A 152 29.72 -28.99 -36.68
C VAL A 152 29.83 -30.13 -37.69
#